data_AF-A0A5S6QBY2-F1
#
_entry.id   AF-A0A5S6QBY2-F1
#
_cell.length_a   1.000
_cell.length_b   1.000
_cell.length_c   1.000
_cell.angle_alpha   90.00
_cell.angle_beta   90.00
_cell.angle_gamma   90.00
#
_symmetry.space_group_name_H-M   'P 1'
#
loop_
_entity.id
_entity.type
_entity.pdbx_description
1 polymer ?
#
loop_
_entity_poly.entity_id
_entity_poly.type
_entity_poly.pdbx_seq_one_letter_code
_entity_poly.pdbx_strand_id
1 'polypeptide(L)'
;MPVRHQLLLLSKAGELDQNSPIPFRLTPCISEFLAIGIHGYCLPAMIACARVLQSRSCAECVGVLLLNELVLRLLSMSEQICQQMMAKNLKVIEGRLHELANVKTGDSRAMTLIRSAQAVDNLCRMDPSWFPWL
;
A
#
# COMPACT_ATOMS: atom_id res chain seq x y z
N MET A 1 16.73 18.31 10.05
CA MET A 1 15.34 18.38 9.57
C MET A 1 14.71 17.02 9.84
N PRO A 2 13.73 16.92 10.76
CA PRO A 2 13.31 15.62 11.24
C PRO A 2 12.52 14.94 10.13
N VAL A 3 13.06 13.82 9.65
CA VAL A 3 12.34 12.86 8.82
C VAL A 3 11.25 12.30 9.74
N ARG A 4 10.07 12.91 9.70
CA ARG A 4 8.87 12.28 10.27
C ARG A 4 8.69 11.02 9.45
N HIS A 5 9.13 9.90 10.01
CA HIS A 5 8.60 8.60 9.63
C HIS A 5 7.08 8.72 9.72
N GLN A 6 6.42 8.93 8.57
CA GLN A 6 4.99 8.70 8.42
C GLN A 6 4.82 7.23 8.73
N LEU A 7 4.57 6.92 10.01
CA LEU A 7 4.51 5.56 10.50
C LEU A 7 3.39 4.79 9.82
N LEU A 8 2.38 5.47 9.26
CA LEU A 8 1.39 4.90 8.33
C LEU A 8 1.01 5.87 7.20
N LEU A 9 0.57 5.28 6.08
CA LEU A 9 0.14 5.84 4.79
C LEU A 9 -1.09 6.78 4.87
N LEU A 10 -1.21 7.60 5.92
CA LEU A 10 -2.35 8.48 6.12
C LEU A 10 -1.94 9.93 5.84
N SER A 11 -2.57 10.52 4.83
CA SER A 11 -2.46 11.94 4.50
C SER A 11 -2.75 12.81 5.74
N LYS A 12 -2.34 14.09 5.72
CA LYS A 12 -2.65 15.05 6.79
C LYS A 12 -4.16 15.14 7.09
N ALA A 13 -5.00 14.79 6.10
CA ALA A 13 -6.46 14.73 6.23
C ALA A 13 -7.02 13.41 6.82
N GLY A 14 -6.19 12.40 7.08
CA GLY A 14 -6.61 11.09 7.62
C GLY A 14 -7.19 10.13 6.58
N GLU A 15 -7.10 10.49 5.30
CA GLU A 15 -7.34 9.59 4.19
C GLU A 15 -6.07 8.79 3.85
N LEU A 16 -6.24 7.59 3.31
CA LEU A 16 -5.13 6.82 2.74
C LEU A 16 -4.44 7.66 1.66
N ASP A 17 -3.16 7.94 1.85
CA ASP A 17 -2.35 8.71 0.93
C ASP A 17 -2.16 7.92 -0.37
N GLN A 18 -2.71 8.44 -1.46
CA GLN A 18 -2.62 7.83 -2.79
C GLN A 18 -1.65 8.60 -3.70
N ASN A 19 -0.99 9.65 -3.19
CA ASN A 19 -0.21 10.56 -4.00
C ASN A 19 1.24 10.09 -4.23
N SER A 20 1.60 8.87 -3.81
CA SER A 20 2.91 8.32 -4.08
C SER A 20 3.04 7.97 -5.58
N PRO A 21 4.07 8.46 -6.28
CA PRO A 21 4.33 8.12 -7.69
C PRO A 21 4.48 6.62 -7.95
N ILE A 22 4.96 5.88 -6.94
CA ILE A 22 5.13 4.43 -6.97
C ILE A 22 4.22 3.75 -5.94
N PRO A 23 3.74 2.52 -6.22
CA PRO A 23 2.89 1.77 -5.30
C PRO A 23 3.67 1.09 -4.17
N PHE A 24 4.92 0.68 -4.41
CA PHE A 24 5.82 0.08 -3.42
C PHE A 24 7.28 0.19 -3.89
N ARG A 25 8.22 -0.09 -2.99
CA ARG A 25 9.66 0.00 -3.26
C ARG A 25 10.15 -1.20 -4.09
N LEU A 26 10.41 -0.98 -5.37
CA LEU A 26 11.08 -1.92 -6.26
C LEU A 26 12.06 -1.15 -7.15
N THR A 27 13.14 -0.69 -6.52
CA THR A 27 14.21 0.08 -7.16
C THR A 27 15.04 -0.77 -8.12
N PRO A 28 15.83 -0.15 -9.02
CA PRO A 28 16.67 -0.87 -9.96
C PRO A 28 17.59 -1.91 -9.28
N CYS A 29 18.25 -1.61 -8.15
CA CYS A 29 19.14 -2.59 -7.53
C CYS A 29 18.38 -3.80 -6.96
N ILE A 30 17.20 -3.59 -6.35
CA ILE A 30 16.36 -4.70 -5.87
C ILE A 30 15.85 -5.51 -7.07
N SER A 31 15.46 -4.82 -8.14
CA SER A 31 14.95 -5.45 -9.36
C SER A 31 16.02 -6.30 -10.04
N GLU A 32 17.26 -5.81 -10.12
CA GLU A 32 18.41 -6.55 -10.66
C GLU A 32 18.78 -7.74 -9.78
N PHE A 33 18.74 -7.57 -8.45
CA PHE A 33 18.99 -8.66 -7.51
C PHE A 33 17.97 -9.79 -7.63
N LEU A 34 16.67 -9.46 -7.76
CA LEU A 34 15.60 -10.46 -7.89
C LEU A 34 15.50 -11.03 -9.30
N ALA A 35 15.81 -10.24 -10.34
CA ALA A 35 15.76 -10.60 -11.75
C ALA A 35 14.48 -11.38 -12.13
N ILE A 36 14.64 -12.63 -12.59
CA ILE A 36 13.56 -13.53 -13.01
C ILE A 36 12.63 -13.90 -11.82
N GLY A 37 13.12 -13.80 -10.59
CA GLY A 37 12.39 -14.08 -9.36
C GLY A 37 11.18 -13.16 -9.14
N ILE A 38 11.13 -11.99 -9.77
CA ILE A 38 9.97 -11.09 -9.68
C ILE A 38 8.73 -11.76 -10.30
N HIS A 39 8.88 -12.36 -11.47
CA HIS A 39 7.77 -13.05 -12.15
C HIS A 39 7.53 -14.45 -11.59
N GLY A 40 8.60 -15.18 -11.23
CA GLY A 40 8.50 -16.56 -10.76
C GLY A 40 8.09 -16.72 -9.30
N TYR A 41 8.41 -15.75 -8.44
CA TYR A 41 8.17 -15.84 -7.00
C TYR A 41 7.33 -14.67 -6.48
N CYS A 42 7.76 -13.42 -6.70
CA CYS A 42 7.11 -12.26 -6.09
C CYS A 42 5.67 -12.07 -6.57
N LEU A 43 5.42 -12.24 -7.87
CA LEU A 43 4.07 -12.11 -8.44
C LEU A 43 3.10 -13.17 -7.86
N PRO A 44 3.37 -14.49 -7.95
CA PRO A 44 2.52 -15.51 -7.31
C PRO A 44 2.38 -15.33 -5.80
N ALA A 45 3.46 -14.97 -5.10
CA ALA A 45 3.42 -14.75 -3.65
C ALA A 45 2.47 -13.61 -3.28
N MET A 46 2.51 -12.50 -4.01
CA MET A 46 1.63 -11.35 -3.79
C MET A 46 0.15 -11.72 -3.97
N ILE A 47 -0.18 -12.51 -5.00
CA ILE A 47 -1.55 -12.98 -5.26
C ILE A 47 -2.00 -13.98 -4.19
N ALA A 48 -1.14 -14.93 -3.81
CA ALA A 48 -1.42 -15.91 -2.77
C ALA A 48 -1.69 -15.22 -1.42
N CYS A 49 -0.84 -14.25 -1.04
CA CYS A 49 -1.05 -13.43 0.14
C CYS A 49 -2.38 -12.67 0.06
N ALA A 50 -2.72 -12.04 -1.07
CA ALA A 50 -3.99 -11.33 -1.22
C ALA A 50 -5.20 -12.24 -0.99
N ARG A 51 -5.17 -13.47 -1.53
CA ARG A 51 -6.24 -14.46 -1.35
C ARG A 51 -6.36 -14.97 0.08
N VAL A 52 -5.24 -15.21 0.76
CA VAL A 52 -5.22 -15.63 2.17
C VAL A 52 -5.76 -14.52 3.07
N LEU A 53 -5.38 -13.26 2.82
CA LEU A 53 -5.86 -12.12 3.60
C LEU A 53 -7.35 -11.84 3.35
N GLN A 54 -7.84 -12.12 2.14
CA GLN A 54 -9.28 -12.02 1.82
C GLN A 54 -10.11 -13.11 2.51
N SER A 55 -9.63 -14.35 2.54
CA SER A 55 -10.38 -15.47 3.12
C SER A 55 -10.44 -15.44 4.65
N ARG A 56 -9.45 -14.82 5.30
CA ARG A 56 -9.37 -14.70 6.76
C ARG A 56 -10.01 -13.43 7.34
N SER A 57 -10.75 -12.66 6.53
CA SER A 57 -11.43 -11.43 6.95
C SER A 57 -10.52 -10.48 7.75
N CYS A 58 -9.37 -10.09 7.16
CA CYS A 58 -8.42 -9.16 7.78
C CYS A 58 -8.98 -7.76 8.13
N ALA A 59 -10.25 -7.48 7.86
CA ALA A 59 -10.94 -6.24 8.21
C ALA A 59 -10.81 -5.90 9.70
N GLU A 60 -10.90 -6.89 10.58
CA GLU A 60 -10.75 -6.68 12.03
C GLU A 60 -9.33 -6.26 12.41
N CYS A 61 -8.32 -6.97 11.89
CA CYS A 61 -6.91 -6.62 12.14
C CYS A 61 -6.54 -5.25 11.56
N VAL A 62 -7.01 -4.93 10.35
CA VAL A 62 -6.77 -3.62 9.71
C VAL A 62 -7.49 -2.52 10.48
N GLY A 63 -8.70 -2.79 10.99
CA GLY A 63 -9.44 -1.85 11.83
C GLY A 63 -8.68 -1.47 13.09
N VAL A 64 -8.10 -2.45 13.80
CA VAL A 64 -7.27 -2.21 14.99
C VAL A 64 -6.02 -1.40 14.67
N LEU A 65 -5.34 -1.71 13.55
CA LEU A 65 -4.16 -0.96 13.11
C LEU A 65 -4.48 0.49 12.75
N LEU A 66 -5.61 0.72 12.06
CA LEU A 66 -6.08 2.08 11.73
C LEU A 66 -6.52 2.84 12.98
N LEU A 67 -7.15 2.16 13.95
CA LEU A 67 -7.53 2.73 15.23
C LEU A 67 -6.31 3.25 16.00
N ASN A 68 -5.18 2.54 16.00
CA ASN A 68 -3.97 3.02 16.68
C ASN A 68 -3.50 4.40 16.17
N GLU A 69 -3.56 4.62 14.86
CA GLU A 69 -3.22 5.92 14.26
C GLU A 69 -4.31 6.97 14.43
N LEU A 70 -5.57 6.54 14.38
CA LEU A 70 -6.71 7.43 14.55
C LEU A 70 -6.87 7.88 16.00
N VAL A 71 -6.50 7.07 17.00
CA VAL A 71 -6.49 7.45 18.43
C VAL A 71 -5.54 8.61 18.69
N LEU A 72 -4.36 8.60 18.05
CA LEU A 72 -3.42 9.72 18.10
C LEU A 72 -4.01 11.01 17.47
N ARG A 73 -4.99 10.87 16.56
CA ARG A 73 -5.70 11.98 15.90
C ARG A 73 -7.06 12.33 16.53
N LEU A 74 -7.66 11.45 17.33
CA LEU A 74 -8.90 11.67 18.08
C LEU A 74 -8.73 12.76 19.14
N LEU A 75 -7.50 13.00 19.61
CA LEU A 75 -7.16 14.16 20.44
C LEU A 75 -7.45 15.50 19.76
N SER A 76 -7.57 15.55 18.42
CA SER A 76 -7.84 16.76 17.65
C SER A 76 -9.17 16.75 16.88
N MET A 77 -9.93 15.64 16.85
CA MET A 77 -11.11 15.45 15.99
C MET A 77 -12.28 14.77 16.72
N SER A 78 -13.53 15.05 16.32
CA SER A 78 -14.73 14.46 16.92
C SER A 78 -14.91 12.96 16.58
N GLU A 79 -15.52 12.20 17.50
CA GLU A 79 -15.70 10.75 17.42
C GLU A 79 -16.43 10.29 16.15
N GLN A 80 -17.43 11.05 15.71
CA GLN A 80 -18.24 10.74 14.52
C GLN A 80 -17.43 10.85 13.22
N ILE A 81 -16.55 11.84 13.09
CA ILE A 81 -15.71 12.03 11.90
C ILE A 81 -14.70 10.89 11.80
N CYS A 82 -14.17 10.46 12.95
CA CYS A 82 -13.23 9.34 13.02
C CYS A 82 -13.86 8.03 12.52
N GLN A 83 -15.09 7.72 12.95
CA GLN A 83 -15.80 6.52 12.50
C GLN A 83 -16.09 6.53 10.99
N GLN A 84 -16.52 7.66 10.45
CA GLN A 84 -16.76 7.80 9.00
C GLN A 84 -15.49 7.62 8.17
N MET A 85 -14.38 8.20 8.64
CA MET A 85 -13.07 8.09 8.00
C MET A 85 -12.52 6.67 8.05
N MET A 86 -12.68 5.98 9.19
CA MET A 86 -12.32 4.58 9.36
C MET A 86 -13.10 3.69 8.39
N ALA A 87 -14.42 3.84 8.31
CA ALA A 87 -15.26 3.08 7.39
C ALA A 87 -14.89 3.32 5.92
N LYS A 88 -14.59 4.58 5.54
CA LYS A 88 -14.12 4.93 4.19
C LYS A 88 -12.78 4.25 3.87
N ASN A 89 -11.81 4.35 4.77
CA ASN A 89 -10.49 3.77 4.57
C ASN A 89 -10.53 2.23 4.51
N LEU A 90 -11.31 1.59 5.38
CA LEU A 90 -11.53 0.14 5.35
C LEU A 90 -12.11 -0.31 4.01
N LYS A 91 -13.16 0.36 3.52
CA LYS A 91 -13.78 0.06 2.24
C LYS A 91 -12.79 0.16 1.06
N VAL A 92 -11.91 1.17 1.08
CA VAL A 92 -10.86 1.33 0.06
C VAL A 92 -9.85 0.19 0.12
N ILE A 93 -9.41 -0.22 1.31
CA ILE A 93 -8.45 -1.31 1.50
C ILE A 93 -9.07 -2.65 1.05
N GLU A 94 -10.30 -2.92 1.46
CA GLU A 94 -11.05 -4.12 1.06
C GLU A 94 -11.24 -4.18 -0.45
N GLY A 95 -11.59 -3.04 -1.08
CA GLY A 95 -11.71 -2.95 -2.54
C GLY A 95 -10.40 -3.29 -3.25
N ARG A 96 -9.28 -2.70 -2.82
CA ARG A 96 -7.94 -2.97 -3.37
C ARG A 96 -7.53 -4.44 -3.19
N LEU A 97 -7.80 -5.00 -2.00
CA LEU A 97 -7.51 -6.40 -1.71
C LEU A 97 -8.35 -7.34 -2.59
N HIS A 98 -9.63 -7.01 -2.78
CA HIS A 98 -10.54 -7.79 -3.61
C HIS A 98 -10.11 -7.81 -5.08
N GLU A 99 -9.68 -6.67 -5.63
CA GLU A 99 -9.15 -6.59 -7.00
C GLU A 99 -7.90 -7.46 -7.21
N LEU A 100 -7.02 -7.51 -6.20
CA LEU A 100 -5.77 -8.26 -6.25
C LEU A 100 -5.98 -9.77 -6.01
N ALA A 101 -6.94 -10.14 -5.18
CA ALA A 101 -7.26 -11.53 -4.88
C ALA A 101 -8.05 -12.23 -6.00
N ASN A 102 -8.72 -11.46 -6.87
CA ASN A 102 -9.53 -11.98 -7.96
C ASN A 102 -8.73 -12.91 -8.88
N VAL A 103 -9.27 -14.11 -9.15
CA VAL A 103 -8.58 -15.16 -9.92
C VAL A 103 -8.32 -14.76 -11.38
N LYS A 104 -9.17 -13.94 -11.97
CA LYS A 104 -9.08 -13.55 -13.39
C LYS A 104 -8.22 -12.30 -13.60
N THR A 105 -8.28 -11.35 -12.66
CA THR A 105 -7.66 -10.03 -12.80
C THR A 105 -6.47 -9.80 -11.87
N GLY A 106 -6.27 -10.65 -10.87
CA GLY A 106 -5.22 -10.50 -9.87
C GLY A 106 -3.84 -10.42 -10.49
N ASP A 107 -3.52 -11.34 -11.40
CA ASP A 107 -2.23 -11.42 -12.07
C ASP A 107 -1.92 -10.15 -12.90
N SER A 108 -2.89 -9.65 -13.66
CA SER A 108 -2.71 -8.46 -14.48
C SER A 108 -2.59 -7.19 -13.63
N ARG A 109 -3.35 -7.08 -12.55
CA ARG A 109 -3.24 -5.98 -11.57
C ARG A 109 -1.89 -6.00 -10.87
N ALA A 110 -1.50 -7.16 -10.36
CA ALA A 110 -0.22 -7.41 -9.71
C ALA A 110 0.96 -7.03 -10.62
N MET A 111 0.92 -7.47 -11.88
CA MET A 111 1.93 -7.12 -12.89
C MET A 111 1.95 -5.62 -13.19
N THR A 112 0.79 -4.97 -13.23
CA THR A 112 0.69 -3.51 -13.45
C THR A 112 1.34 -2.74 -12.30
N LEU A 113 1.16 -3.18 -11.05
CA LEU A 113 1.79 -2.58 -9.88
C LEU A 113 3.32 -2.73 -9.92
N ILE A 114 3.82 -3.92 -10.29
CA ILE A 114 5.26 -4.17 -10.46
C ILE A 114 5.85 -3.24 -11.53
N ARG A 115 5.21 -3.16 -12.71
CA ARG A 115 5.66 -2.27 -13.80
C ARG A 115 5.65 -0.81 -13.38
N SER A 116 4.61 -0.38 -12.67
CA SER A 116 4.49 0.99 -12.16
C SER A 116 5.60 1.31 -11.14
N ALA A 117 5.97 0.34 -10.30
CA ALA A 117 7.05 0.49 -9.32
C ALA A 117 8.45 0.57 -9.98
N GLN A 118 8.65 -0.13 -11.11
CA GLN A 118 9.91 -0.14 -11.87
C GLN A 118 9.99 0.97 -12.93
N ALA A 119 8.90 1.68 -13.20
CA ALA A 119 8.86 2.70 -14.24
C ALA A 119 9.80 3.85 -13.88
N VAL A 120 10.76 4.12 -14.77
CA VAL A 120 11.77 5.19 -14.60
C VAL A 120 11.08 6.54 -14.38
N ASP A 121 10.03 6.85 -15.15
CA ASP A 121 9.27 8.10 -15.00
C ASP A 121 8.65 8.25 -13.60
N ASN A 122 8.18 7.16 -13.00
CA ASN A 122 7.62 7.19 -11.64
C ASN A 122 8.72 7.33 -10.60
N LEU A 123 9.84 6.63 -10.78
CA LEU A 123 11.01 6.72 -9.89
C LEU A 123 11.64 8.11 -9.92
N CYS A 124 11.72 8.77 -11.08
CA CYS A 124 12.25 10.13 -11.23
C CYS A 124 11.39 11.20 -10.54
N ARG A 125 10.11 10.90 -10.26
CA ARG A 125 9.20 11.79 -9.53
C ARG A 125 9.32 11.66 -8.01
N MET A 126 10.08 10.67 -7.53
CA MET A 126 10.34 10.50 -6.10
C MET A 126 11.36 11.54 -5.61
N ASP A 127 11.23 11.91 -4.34
CA ASP A 127 12.19 12.78 -3.69
C ASP A 127 13.59 12.12 -3.66
N PRO A 128 14.68 12.86 -3.94
CA PRO A 128 16.04 12.29 -3.92
C PRO A 128 16.45 11.66 -2.59
N SER A 129 15.89 12.10 -1.45
CA SER A 129 16.15 11.50 -0.13
C SER A 129 15.56 10.09 0.02
N TRP A 130 14.70 9.66 -0.90
CA TRP A 130 14.18 8.29 -0.97
C TRP A 130 15.14 7.31 -1.66
N PHE A 131 16.20 7.82 -2.29
CA PHE A 131 17.19 7.07 -3.05
C PHE A 131 16.57 6.16 -4.14
N PRO A 132 15.85 6.73 -5.13
CA PRO A 132 15.17 5.96 -6.17
C PRO A 132 16.10 5.10 -7.06
N TRP A 133 17.39 5.41 -7.06
CA TRP A 133 18.43 4.68 -7.79
C TRP A 133 19.02 3.49 -7.02
N LEU A 134 18.73 3.34 -5.71
CA LEU A 134 19.22 2.24 -4.86
C LEU A 134 18.12 1.21 -4.59
#